data_AF-A0A968NW62-F1
#
_entry.id   AF-A0A968NW62-F1
#
_cell.length_a   1.000
_cell.length_b   1.000
_cell.length_c   1.000
_cell.angle_alpha   90.00
_cell.angle_beta   90.00
_cell.angle_gamma   90.00
#
_symmetry.space_group_name_H-M   'P 1'
#
loop_
_entity.id
_entity.type
_entity.pdbx_description
1 polymer ?
#
loop_
_entity_poly.entity_id
_entity_poly.type
_entity_poly.pdbx_seq_one_letter_code
_entity_poly.pdbx_strand_id
1 'polypeptide(L)'
;MAISGEVLVATADFRLAALSIAVALVGSYTAIDIAEQIEAANRNRRLWIIGSGLTLGLSIWAMHFTAILAHQLPIQVSYDFTIVFALMAISIVGSILGFLALTQIQKSDRLASAAAGFCLGITIIGLHYCAMQSLRFQALISYKPTLAIASGTIAVEMSTLGFLIAFWEQSAERTILSPAAQNQRRLGGTLCLGLAICGMHYLAMYATVFRTATLRPPRFSEIDNAFLAIAIAVAALLIIILALLASFFGRRLSAEIARTDALRQSEVRLEKLVQQRTQELEAEQQISEAANQAKTEFLSYISHELRTPLASVISFSKILQQQTFGTLNLKQQQYVEIIQSSGQYLLELIGDLLDLSKIEAGQEELALETVAIEEMCQAVFDLGARTSQYAQPSA
;
A
#
# COMPACT_ATOMS: atom_id res chain seq x y z
N MET A 1 -24.59 -28.95 59.05
CA MET A 1 -25.30 -29.91 58.18
C MET A 1 -24.24 -30.83 57.59
N ALA A 2 -24.20 -32.10 58.01
CA ALA A 2 -23.13 -33.02 57.60
C ALA A 2 -23.22 -33.30 56.09
N ILE A 3 -22.12 -33.08 55.37
CA ILE A 3 -22.00 -33.33 53.93
C ILE A 3 -21.83 -34.85 53.73
N SER A 4 -22.92 -35.60 53.79
CA SER A 4 -22.93 -37.07 53.66
C SER A 4 -23.37 -37.51 52.25
N GLY A 5 -22.54 -37.21 51.24
CA GLY A 5 -22.74 -37.63 49.86
C GLY A 5 -21.49 -38.28 49.29
N GLU A 6 -21.66 -39.37 48.53
CA GLU A 6 -20.59 -40.04 47.79
C GLU A 6 -19.96 -39.09 46.77
N VAL A 7 -18.65 -39.22 46.59
CA VAL A 7 -17.91 -38.45 45.59
C VAL A 7 -18.20 -39.05 44.22
N LEU A 8 -18.68 -38.22 43.29
CA LEU A 8 -18.92 -38.63 41.93
C LEU A 8 -17.59 -38.61 41.15
N VAL A 9 -17.26 -39.73 40.51
CA VAL A 9 -16.12 -39.83 39.60
C VAL A 9 -16.62 -39.57 38.18
N ALA A 10 -16.05 -38.57 37.52
CA ALA A 10 -16.36 -38.27 36.13
C ALA A 10 -15.50 -39.09 35.17
N THR A 11 -16.06 -39.41 34.01
CA THR A 11 -15.35 -40.00 32.87
C THR A 11 -15.08 -38.94 31.81
N ALA A 12 -14.03 -39.12 31.01
CA ALA A 12 -13.65 -38.18 29.97
C ALA A 12 -13.89 -38.77 28.57
N ASP A 13 -14.64 -38.04 27.73
CA ASP A 13 -14.68 -38.28 26.29
C ASP A 13 -13.56 -37.51 25.61
N PHE A 14 -12.51 -38.23 25.23
CA PHE A 14 -11.33 -37.66 24.58
C PHE A 14 -11.63 -36.98 23.24
N ARG A 15 -12.71 -37.35 22.54
CA ARG A 15 -13.06 -36.76 21.23
C ARG A 15 -13.59 -35.34 21.43
N LEU A 16 -14.51 -35.17 22.38
CA LEU A 16 -15.04 -33.86 22.75
C LEU A 16 -13.98 -32.99 23.42
N ALA A 17 -13.09 -33.59 24.21
CA ALA A 17 -11.96 -32.87 24.78
C ALA A 17 -10.98 -32.35 23.72
N ALA A 18 -10.69 -33.15 22.68
CA ALA A 18 -9.87 -32.71 21.55
C ALA A 18 -10.59 -31.62 20.74
N LEU A 19 -11.90 -31.75 20.53
CA LEU A 19 -12.71 -30.75 19.83
C LEU A 19 -12.72 -29.40 20.57
N SER A 20 -12.88 -29.39 21.90
CA SER A 20 -12.87 -28.15 22.66
C SER A 20 -11.52 -27.43 22.57
N ILE A 21 -10.41 -28.18 22.60
CA ILE A 21 -9.07 -27.63 22.38
C ILE A 21 -8.93 -27.04 20.97
N ALA A 22 -9.41 -27.76 19.95
CA ALA A 22 -9.38 -27.25 18.57
C ALA A 22 -10.20 -25.97 18.40
N VAL A 23 -11.40 -25.90 18.98
CA VAL A 23 -12.25 -24.70 18.96
C VAL A 23 -11.53 -23.52 19.62
N ALA A 24 -10.89 -23.75 20.78
CA ALA A 24 -10.13 -22.71 21.48
C ALA A 24 -8.97 -22.17 20.65
N LEU A 25 -8.19 -23.05 20.04
CA LEU A 25 -7.02 -22.68 19.23
C LEU A 25 -7.43 -21.95 17.95
N VAL A 26 -8.41 -22.48 17.21
CA VAL A 26 -8.90 -21.85 15.97
C VAL A 26 -9.51 -20.49 16.28
N GLY A 27 -10.38 -20.39 17.28
CA GLY A 27 -10.98 -19.11 17.64
C GLY A 27 -9.97 -18.09 18.16
N SER A 28 -8.95 -18.52 18.91
CA SER A 28 -7.86 -17.65 19.36
C SER A 28 -7.01 -17.14 18.19
N TYR A 29 -6.65 -18.03 17.26
CA TYR A 29 -5.89 -17.67 16.05
C TYR A 29 -6.67 -16.65 15.22
N THR A 30 -7.94 -16.93 14.95
CA THR A 30 -8.81 -16.04 14.16
C THR A 30 -8.98 -14.69 14.85
N ALA A 31 -9.17 -14.66 16.17
CA ALA A 31 -9.30 -13.40 16.89
C ALA A 31 -8.04 -12.52 16.80
N ILE A 32 -6.85 -13.13 16.90
CA ILE A 32 -5.56 -12.42 16.73
C ILE A 32 -5.41 -11.95 15.27
N ASP A 33 -5.69 -12.80 14.27
CA ASP A 33 -5.60 -12.43 12.84
C ASP A 33 -6.50 -11.24 12.48
N ILE A 34 -7.72 -11.20 13.02
CA ILE A 34 -8.63 -10.05 12.89
C ILE A 34 -8.06 -8.81 13.63
N ALA A 35 -7.45 -9.03 14.80
CA ALA A 35 -6.95 -7.94 15.65
C ALA A 35 -5.71 -7.26 15.05
N GLU A 36 -4.86 -7.99 14.33
CA GLU A 36 -3.73 -7.41 13.61
C GLU A 36 -4.17 -6.36 12.56
N GLN A 37 -5.41 -6.45 12.04
CA GLN A 37 -5.96 -5.48 11.08
C GLN A 37 -6.43 -4.17 11.76
N ILE A 38 -6.50 -4.12 13.10
CA ILE A 38 -6.94 -2.93 13.85
C ILE A 38 -6.03 -1.73 13.59
N GLU A 39 -4.71 -1.96 13.48
CA GLU A 39 -3.74 -0.88 13.28
C GLU A 39 -3.71 -0.36 11.84
N ALA A 40 -3.94 -1.24 10.86
CA ALA A 40 -3.98 -0.85 9.45
C ALA A 40 -5.26 -0.06 9.09
N ALA A 41 -6.32 -0.16 9.90
CA ALA A 41 -7.65 0.36 9.56
C ALA A 41 -8.03 1.64 10.32
N ASN A 42 -7.87 2.81 9.69
CA ASN A 42 -8.29 4.09 10.28
C ASN A 42 -9.82 4.26 10.42
N ARG A 43 -10.60 3.99 9.36
CA ARG A 43 -12.06 4.22 9.36
C ARG A 43 -12.86 3.06 9.99
N ASN A 44 -12.33 1.83 9.89
CA ASN A 44 -13.04 0.61 10.27
C ASN A 44 -12.50 -0.04 11.56
N ARG A 45 -11.66 0.65 12.32
CA ARG A 45 -11.04 0.15 13.56
C ARG A 45 -12.03 -0.53 14.51
N ARG A 46 -13.20 0.09 14.71
CA ARG A 46 -14.26 -0.44 15.59
C ARG A 46 -14.78 -1.80 15.13
N LEU A 47 -14.91 -2.01 13.82
CA LEU A 47 -15.40 -3.28 13.26
C LEU A 47 -14.40 -4.41 13.52
N TRP A 48 -13.10 -4.13 13.39
CA TRP A 48 -12.04 -5.11 13.69
C TRP A 48 -12.02 -5.49 15.17
N ILE A 49 -12.12 -4.52 16.07
CA ILE A 49 -12.21 -4.76 17.53
C ILE A 49 -13.43 -5.62 17.86
N ILE A 50 -14.61 -5.28 17.31
CA ILE A 50 -15.84 -6.04 17.53
C ILE A 50 -15.69 -7.45 16.95
N GLY A 51 -15.12 -7.60 15.76
CA GLY A 51 -14.90 -8.90 15.12
C GLY A 51 -13.97 -9.82 15.94
N SER A 52 -12.87 -9.28 16.47
CA SER A 52 -11.93 -10.02 17.31
C SER A 52 -12.58 -10.44 18.62
N GLY A 53 -13.29 -9.52 19.28
CA GLY A 53 -13.99 -9.81 20.54
C GLY A 53 -15.14 -10.80 20.38
N LEU A 54 -15.90 -10.69 19.28
CA LEU A 54 -16.97 -11.64 18.94
C LEU A 54 -16.41 -13.06 18.73
N THR A 55 -15.35 -13.19 17.93
CA THR A 55 -14.71 -14.47 17.64
C THR A 55 -14.17 -15.12 18.91
N LEU A 56 -13.42 -14.36 19.72
CA LEU A 56 -12.80 -14.88 20.93
C LEU A 56 -13.83 -15.22 22.01
N GLY A 57 -14.84 -14.36 22.20
CA GLY A 57 -15.91 -14.58 23.17
C GLY A 57 -16.75 -15.81 22.84
N LEU A 58 -17.11 -16.01 21.56
CA LEU A 58 -17.78 -17.22 21.08
C LEU A 58 -16.89 -18.46 21.28
N SER A 59 -15.59 -18.35 21.01
CA SER A 59 -14.64 -19.45 21.19
C SER A 59 -14.50 -19.87 22.66
N ILE A 60 -14.33 -18.90 23.58
CA ILE A 60 -14.26 -19.16 25.02
C ILE A 60 -15.53 -19.87 25.52
N TRP A 61 -16.70 -19.40 25.09
CA TRP A 61 -17.99 -19.99 25.44
C TRP A 61 -18.15 -21.40 24.85
N ALA A 62 -17.90 -21.57 23.55
CA ALA A 62 -18.05 -22.84 22.85
C ALA A 62 -17.06 -23.89 23.39
N MET A 63 -15.80 -23.52 23.64
CA MET A 63 -14.81 -24.37 24.30
C MET A 63 -15.35 -24.84 25.64
N HIS A 64 -15.79 -23.92 26.50
CA HIS A 64 -16.22 -24.25 27.86
C HIS A 64 -17.33 -25.30 27.89
N PHE A 65 -18.41 -25.10 27.12
CA PHE A 65 -19.53 -26.04 27.11
C PHE A 65 -19.22 -27.34 26.36
N THR A 66 -18.36 -27.31 25.34
CA THR A 66 -17.85 -28.55 24.71
C THR A 66 -17.01 -29.36 25.70
N ALA A 67 -16.19 -28.69 26.52
CA ALA A 67 -15.36 -29.34 27.54
C ALA A 67 -16.18 -29.88 28.73
N ILE A 68 -17.30 -29.23 29.09
CA ILE A 68 -18.27 -29.81 30.03
C ILE A 68 -18.88 -31.09 29.46
N LEU A 69 -19.31 -31.10 28.19
CA LEU A 69 -19.83 -32.31 27.55
C LEU A 69 -18.79 -33.43 27.46
N ALA A 70 -17.51 -33.08 27.38
CA ALA A 70 -16.41 -34.03 27.44
C ALA A 70 -16.24 -34.65 28.85
N HIS A 71 -16.70 -33.99 29.91
CA HIS A 71 -16.59 -34.46 31.29
C HIS A 71 -17.91 -35.04 31.79
N GLN A 72 -18.11 -36.33 31.57
CA GLN A 72 -19.37 -37.02 31.82
C GLN A 72 -19.46 -37.44 33.29
N LEU A 73 -20.38 -36.83 34.02
CA LEU A 73 -20.76 -37.30 35.34
C LEU A 73 -21.73 -38.48 35.21
N PRO A 74 -21.72 -39.45 36.15
CA PRO A 74 -22.65 -40.59 36.15
C PRO A 74 -24.06 -40.19 36.61
N ILE A 75 -24.45 -38.93 36.40
CA ILE A 75 -25.74 -38.34 36.69
C ILE A 75 -26.17 -37.46 35.52
N GLN A 76 -27.47 -37.32 35.31
CA GLN A 76 -27.99 -36.44 34.25
C GLN A 76 -27.75 -34.97 34.60
N VAL A 77 -27.19 -34.23 33.65
CA VAL A 77 -26.93 -32.79 33.75
C VAL A 77 -27.88 -32.07 32.79
N SER A 78 -28.59 -31.07 33.30
CA SER A 78 -29.45 -30.16 32.53
C SER A 78 -28.91 -28.73 32.64
N TYR A 79 -29.38 -27.82 31.79
CA TYR A 79 -28.82 -26.46 31.69
C TYR A 79 -29.89 -25.38 31.83
N ASP A 80 -29.53 -24.31 32.53
CA ASP A 80 -30.28 -23.07 32.51
C ASP A 80 -29.84 -22.20 31.32
N PHE A 81 -30.55 -22.33 30.20
CA PHE A 81 -30.18 -21.66 28.95
C PHE A 81 -30.16 -20.14 29.05
N THR A 82 -30.94 -19.53 29.96
CA THR A 82 -30.87 -18.09 30.20
C THR A 82 -29.47 -17.70 30.68
N ILE A 83 -28.92 -18.45 31.63
CA ILE A 83 -27.56 -18.22 32.13
C ILE A 83 -26.51 -18.58 31.07
N VAL A 84 -26.69 -19.70 30.35
CA VAL A 84 -25.75 -20.13 29.28
C VAL A 84 -25.57 -19.03 28.22
N PHE A 85 -26.66 -18.46 27.72
CA PHE A 85 -26.59 -17.41 26.70
C PHE A 85 -26.21 -16.03 27.26
N ALA A 86 -26.58 -15.72 28.52
CA ALA A 86 -26.09 -14.52 29.18
C ALA A 86 -24.56 -14.53 29.31
N LEU A 87 -23.97 -15.69 29.64
CA LEU A 87 -22.52 -15.84 29.74
C LEU A 87 -21.82 -15.79 28.38
N MET A 88 -22.46 -16.23 27.30
CA MET A 88 -21.98 -15.99 25.94
C MET A 88 -21.89 -14.48 25.63
N ALA A 89 -22.92 -13.70 25.99
CA ALA A 89 -22.88 -12.26 25.78
C ALA A 89 -21.79 -11.59 26.63
N ILE A 90 -21.63 -12.02 27.89
CA ILE A 90 -20.60 -11.51 28.80
C ILE A 90 -19.19 -11.84 28.28
N SER A 91 -18.95 -13.04 27.75
CA SER A 91 -17.64 -13.40 27.20
C SER A 91 -17.28 -12.59 25.95
N ILE A 92 -18.27 -12.31 25.10
CA ILE A 92 -18.11 -11.43 23.94
C ILE A 92 -17.77 -10.01 24.41
N VAL A 93 -18.53 -9.45 25.34
CA VAL A 93 -18.28 -8.10 25.87
C VAL A 93 -16.91 -8.02 26.56
N GLY A 94 -16.57 -8.98 27.42
CA GLY A 94 -15.26 -9.04 28.07
C GLY A 94 -14.11 -9.14 27.07
N SER A 95 -14.30 -9.91 26.00
CA SER A 95 -13.33 -10.02 24.91
C SER A 95 -13.17 -8.71 24.13
N ILE A 96 -14.28 -8.03 23.82
CA ILE A 96 -14.27 -6.70 23.18
C ILE A 96 -13.55 -5.68 24.07
N LEU A 97 -13.80 -5.68 25.39
CA LEU A 97 -13.14 -4.79 26.33
C LEU A 97 -11.62 -5.05 26.39
N GLY A 98 -11.18 -6.30 26.32
CA GLY A 98 -9.77 -6.64 26.20
C GLY A 98 -9.12 -6.02 24.95
N PHE A 99 -9.73 -6.19 23.78
CA PHE A 99 -9.24 -5.57 22.54
C PHE A 99 -9.37 -4.04 22.53
N LEU A 100 -10.36 -3.46 23.22
CA LEU A 100 -10.44 -2.01 23.42
C LEU A 100 -9.30 -1.49 24.30
N ALA A 101 -8.94 -2.20 25.38
CA ALA A 101 -7.83 -1.83 26.24
C ALA A 101 -6.50 -1.77 25.48
N LEU A 102 -6.29 -2.69 24.52
CA LEU A 102 -5.14 -2.68 23.60
C LEU A 102 -5.05 -1.37 22.81
N THR A 103 -6.19 -0.75 22.50
CA THR A 103 -6.27 0.43 21.63
C THR A 103 -6.21 1.79 22.31
N GLN A 104 -6.49 1.85 23.62
CA GLN A 104 -6.65 3.11 24.37
C GLN A 104 -5.39 3.52 25.15
N ILE A 105 -4.50 2.57 25.48
CA ILE A 105 -3.32 2.83 26.32
C ILE A 105 -2.17 3.35 25.44
N GLN A 106 -2.22 4.65 25.12
CA GLN A 106 -1.30 5.34 24.20
C GLN A 106 0.15 5.50 24.68
N LYS A 107 0.45 5.26 25.97
CA LYS A 107 1.77 5.57 26.55
C LYS A 107 2.75 4.39 26.59
N SER A 108 2.28 3.16 26.42
CA SER A 108 3.16 1.97 26.40
C SER A 108 2.44 0.74 25.85
N ASP A 109 2.96 0.19 24.76
CA ASP A 109 2.41 -1.00 24.09
C ASP A 109 2.43 -2.24 24.97
N ARG A 110 3.43 -2.33 25.85
CA ARG A 110 3.55 -3.41 26.84
C ARG A 110 2.44 -3.33 27.87
N LEU A 111 2.17 -2.14 28.41
CA LEU A 111 1.08 -1.95 29.39
C LEU A 111 -0.29 -2.16 28.74
N ALA A 112 -0.46 -1.71 27.49
CA ALA A 112 -1.68 -1.94 26.72
C ALA A 112 -1.97 -3.44 26.53
N SER A 113 -0.97 -4.18 26.05
CA SER A 113 -1.05 -5.62 25.82
C SER A 113 -1.24 -6.39 27.13
N ALA A 114 -0.53 -6.01 28.19
CA ALA A 114 -0.68 -6.64 29.49
C ALA A 114 -2.06 -6.39 30.11
N ALA A 115 -2.59 -5.17 30.01
CA ALA A 115 -3.94 -4.84 30.50
C ALA A 115 -5.03 -5.59 29.71
N ALA A 116 -4.87 -5.69 28.38
CA ALA A 116 -5.76 -6.46 27.52
C ALA A 116 -5.79 -7.94 27.91
N GLY A 117 -4.61 -8.56 28.06
CA GLY A 117 -4.49 -9.95 28.50
C GLY A 117 -5.05 -10.17 29.91
N PHE A 118 -4.76 -9.30 30.87
CA PHE A 118 -5.33 -9.36 32.21
C PHE A 118 -6.87 -9.31 32.21
N CYS A 119 -7.45 -8.41 31.42
CA CYS A 119 -8.90 -8.30 31.24
C CYS A 119 -9.50 -9.60 30.65
N LEU A 120 -8.81 -10.21 29.69
CA LEU A 120 -9.21 -11.52 29.16
C LEU A 120 -9.09 -12.64 30.19
N GLY A 121 -8.03 -12.66 30.99
CA GLY A 121 -7.87 -13.61 32.08
C GLY A 121 -9.07 -13.57 33.04
N ILE A 122 -9.49 -12.38 33.46
CA ILE A 122 -10.70 -12.19 34.28
C ILE A 122 -11.95 -12.70 33.54
N THR A 123 -12.09 -12.42 32.25
CA THR A 123 -13.22 -12.88 31.43
C THR A 123 -13.29 -14.40 31.37
N ILE A 124 -12.14 -15.07 31.17
CA ILE A 124 -12.01 -16.54 31.13
C ILE A 124 -12.42 -17.14 32.48
N ILE A 125 -11.87 -16.62 33.58
CA ILE A 125 -12.20 -17.06 34.95
C ILE A 125 -13.69 -16.87 35.24
N GLY A 126 -14.19 -15.66 35.00
CA GLY A 126 -15.59 -15.28 35.25
C GLY A 126 -16.55 -16.17 34.48
N LEU A 127 -16.31 -16.38 33.18
CA LEU A 127 -17.13 -17.29 32.39
C LEU A 127 -17.13 -18.70 32.99
N HIS A 128 -15.98 -19.27 33.35
CA HIS A 128 -15.95 -20.65 33.87
C HIS A 128 -16.72 -20.80 35.18
N TYR A 129 -16.41 -20.01 36.20
CA TYR A 129 -17.01 -20.19 37.52
C TYR A 129 -18.49 -19.78 37.55
N CYS A 130 -18.89 -18.77 36.77
CA CYS A 130 -20.31 -18.44 36.61
C CYS A 130 -21.04 -19.49 35.75
N ALA A 131 -20.40 -20.09 34.74
CA ALA A 131 -21.04 -21.13 33.92
C ALA A 131 -21.31 -22.41 34.71
N MET A 132 -20.52 -22.73 35.72
CA MET A 132 -20.84 -23.84 36.64
C MET A 132 -22.19 -23.64 37.36
N GLN A 133 -22.67 -22.41 37.51
CA GLN A 133 -24.00 -22.12 38.08
C GLN A 133 -25.15 -22.38 37.09
N SER A 134 -24.86 -22.47 35.79
CA SER A 134 -25.85 -22.82 34.77
C SER A 134 -26.24 -24.30 34.81
N LEU A 135 -25.40 -25.14 35.42
CA LEU A 135 -25.61 -26.59 35.48
C LEU A 135 -26.64 -26.94 36.55
N ARG A 136 -27.61 -27.78 36.17
CA ARG A 136 -28.69 -28.25 37.04
C ARG A 136 -28.58 -29.77 37.16
N PHE A 137 -28.17 -30.24 38.33
CA PHE A 137 -27.97 -31.66 38.63
C PHE A 137 -28.09 -31.94 40.15
N GLN A 138 -28.21 -33.21 40.54
CA GLN A 138 -28.41 -33.65 41.93
C GLN A 138 -27.08 -33.84 42.70
N ALA A 139 -26.23 -32.83 42.68
CA ALA A 139 -24.96 -32.85 43.41
C ALA A 139 -24.57 -31.44 43.86
N LEU A 140 -23.81 -31.38 44.95
CA LEU A 140 -23.20 -30.17 45.45
C LEU A 140 -21.80 -30.02 44.84
N ILE A 141 -21.49 -28.81 44.40
CA ILE A 141 -20.18 -28.43 43.89
C ILE A 141 -19.34 -27.91 45.06
N SER A 142 -18.16 -28.49 45.24
CA SER A 142 -17.16 -28.01 46.20
C SER A 142 -15.82 -27.83 45.49
N TYR A 143 -15.04 -26.84 45.91
CA TYR A 143 -13.78 -26.50 45.26
C TYR A 143 -12.59 -26.72 46.19
N LYS A 144 -11.50 -27.27 45.66
CA LYS A 144 -10.20 -27.26 46.32
C LYS A 144 -9.56 -25.88 46.11
N PRO A 145 -9.42 -25.04 47.15
CA PRO A 145 -9.09 -23.62 46.98
C PRO A 145 -7.72 -23.41 46.32
N THR A 146 -6.73 -24.25 46.63
CA THR A 146 -5.39 -24.16 46.05
C THR A 146 -5.38 -24.37 44.54
N LEU A 147 -6.06 -25.41 44.05
CA LEU A 147 -6.15 -25.71 42.62
C LEU A 147 -7.06 -24.74 41.87
N ALA A 148 -8.13 -24.26 42.52
CA ALA A 148 -9.00 -23.23 41.97
C ALA A 148 -8.23 -21.91 41.76
N ILE A 149 -7.47 -21.46 42.77
CA ILE A 149 -6.61 -20.27 42.64
C ILE A 149 -5.54 -20.50 41.55
N ALA A 150 -4.88 -21.65 41.53
CA ALA A 150 -3.88 -21.98 40.50
C ALA A 150 -4.46 -21.92 39.08
N SER A 151 -5.69 -22.42 38.86
CA SER A 151 -6.36 -22.31 37.56
C SER A 151 -6.60 -20.86 37.14
N GLY A 152 -6.99 -20.00 38.08
CA GLY A 152 -7.17 -18.57 37.84
C GLY A 152 -5.85 -17.87 37.51
N THR A 153 -4.79 -18.19 38.26
CA THR A 153 -3.44 -17.66 38.00
C THR A 153 -2.97 -18.02 36.59
N ILE A 154 -3.12 -19.29 36.18
CA ILE A 154 -2.76 -19.73 34.82
C ILE A 154 -3.54 -18.96 33.75
N ALA A 155 -4.85 -18.74 33.95
CA ALA A 155 -5.64 -17.96 33.00
C ALA A 155 -5.08 -16.54 32.83
N VAL A 156 -4.78 -15.84 33.92
CA VAL A 156 -4.26 -14.47 33.85
C VAL A 156 -2.85 -14.43 33.25
N GLU A 157 -1.95 -15.29 33.72
CA GLU A 157 -0.55 -15.32 33.24
C GLU A 157 -0.48 -15.66 31.76
N MET A 158 -1.14 -16.73 31.32
CA MET A 158 -1.09 -17.18 29.93
C MET A 158 -1.83 -16.25 28.97
N SER A 159 -2.95 -15.63 29.39
CA SER A 159 -3.63 -14.63 28.55
C SER A 159 -2.81 -13.35 28.42
N THR A 160 -2.14 -12.90 29.48
CA THR A 160 -1.22 -11.76 29.49
C THR A 160 -0.02 -12.03 28.59
N LEU A 161 0.62 -13.19 28.74
CA LEU A 161 1.73 -13.63 27.87
C LEU A 161 1.30 -13.74 26.41
N GLY A 162 0.11 -14.29 26.14
CA GLY A 162 -0.42 -14.42 24.79
C GLY A 162 -0.57 -13.08 24.08
N PHE A 163 -1.13 -12.08 24.77
CA PHE A 163 -1.26 -10.73 24.22
C PHE A 163 0.09 -10.03 24.06
N LEU A 164 1.01 -10.19 25.02
CA LEU A 164 2.37 -9.67 24.90
C LEU A 164 3.08 -10.26 23.68
N ILE A 165 3.06 -11.58 23.49
CA ILE A 165 3.72 -12.21 22.34
C ILE A 165 3.08 -11.73 21.03
N ALA A 166 1.75 -11.69 20.97
CA ALA A 166 1.02 -11.29 19.77
C ALA A 166 1.23 -9.80 19.40
N PHE A 167 1.29 -8.88 20.37
CA PHE A 167 1.19 -7.44 20.12
C PHE A 167 2.32 -6.56 20.68
N TRP A 168 3.34 -7.12 21.37
CA TRP A 168 4.39 -6.32 22.04
C TRP A 168 5.13 -5.31 21.13
N GLU A 169 5.39 -5.61 19.86
CA GLU A 169 6.31 -4.78 19.03
C GLU A 169 5.61 -4.03 17.90
N GLN A 170 4.28 -4.11 17.82
CA GLN A 170 3.55 -3.53 16.70
C GLN A 170 3.55 -1.99 16.73
N SER A 171 3.83 -1.38 17.89
CA SER A 171 3.68 0.07 18.10
C SER A 171 4.97 0.81 18.51
N ALA A 172 6.11 0.11 18.72
CA ALA A 172 7.35 0.73 19.22
C ALA A 172 8.38 1.15 18.16
N GLU A 173 8.36 0.62 16.94
CA GLU A 173 9.16 1.16 15.82
C GLU A 173 8.65 0.52 14.53
N ARG A 174 8.56 1.31 13.46
CA ARG A 174 8.05 0.90 12.12
C ARG A 174 8.99 -0.07 11.40
N THR A 175 9.48 -1.09 12.09
CA THR A 175 10.28 -2.15 11.48
C THR A 175 9.31 -3.14 10.86
N ILE A 176 9.28 -3.17 9.53
CA ILE A 176 8.50 -4.15 8.76
C ILE A 176 9.07 -5.53 9.13
N LEU A 177 8.46 -6.21 10.10
CA LEU A 177 8.79 -7.58 10.44
C LEU A 177 8.60 -8.46 9.20
N SER A 178 9.48 -9.43 9.02
CA SER A 178 9.29 -10.39 7.94
C SER A 178 7.95 -11.14 8.13
N PRO A 179 7.25 -11.52 7.05
CA PRO A 179 5.99 -12.25 7.15
C PRO A 179 6.10 -13.52 8.01
N ALA A 180 7.29 -14.15 8.02
CA ALA A 180 7.59 -15.31 8.84
C ALA A 180 7.62 -14.99 10.35
N ALA A 181 8.25 -13.88 10.74
CA ALA A 181 8.32 -13.45 12.15
C ALA A 181 6.93 -13.07 12.69
N GLN A 182 6.10 -12.40 11.88
CA GLN A 182 4.72 -12.07 12.23
C GLN A 182 3.89 -13.35 12.46
N ASN A 183 3.99 -14.33 11.56
CA ASN A 183 3.27 -15.58 11.71
C ASN A 183 3.74 -16.39 12.95
N GLN A 184 5.04 -16.37 13.28
CA GLN A 184 5.54 -17.02 14.49
C GLN A 184 4.96 -16.43 15.77
N ARG A 185 4.86 -15.10 15.85
CA ARG A 185 4.26 -14.43 17.02
C ARG A 185 2.78 -14.73 17.16
N ARG A 186 2.04 -14.71 16.05
CA ARG A 186 0.63 -15.10 16.02
C ARG A 186 0.42 -16.51 16.55
N LEU A 187 1.25 -17.45 16.08
CA LEU A 187 1.22 -18.83 16.58
C LEU A 187 1.56 -18.91 18.07
N GLY A 188 2.60 -18.21 18.52
CA GLY A 188 2.96 -18.14 19.94
C GLY A 188 1.83 -17.59 20.82
N GLY A 189 1.23 -16.46 20.43
CA GLY A 189 0.10 -15.86 21.13
C GLY A 189 -1.14 -16.77 21.15
N THR A 190 -1.41 -17.45 20.04
CA THR A 190 -2.51 -18.43 19.92
C THR A 190 -2.33 -19.59 20.89
N LEU A 191 -1.10 -20.14 20.99
CA LEU A 191 -0.80 -21.25 21.89
C LEU A 191 -0.96 -20.84 23.35
N CYS A 192 -0.47 -19.65 23.73
CA CYS A 192 -0.65 -19.11 25.07
C CYS A 192 -2.14 -18.88 25.40
N LEU A 193 -2.93 -18.30 24.49
CA LEU A 193 -4.37 -18.14 24.70
C LEU A 193 -5.10 -19.48 24.80
N GLY A 194 -4.75 -20.46 23.96
CA GLY A 194 -5.26 -21.82 24.05
C GLY A 194 -4.97 -22.47 25.41
N LEU A 195 -3.75 -22.30 25.93
CA LEU A 195 -3.36 -22.75 27.27
C LEU A 195 -4.11 -21.99 28.37
N ALA A 196 -4.34 -20.69 28.22
CA ALA A 196 -5.12 -19.90 29.18
C ALA A 196 -6.57 -20.41 29.26
N ILE A 197 -7.19 -20.66 28.11
CA ILE A 197 -8.59 -21.06 27.98
C ILE A 197 -8.77 -22.52 28.44
N CYS A 198 -8.11 -23.45 27.76
CA CYS A 198 -8.24 -24.89 28.03
C CYS A 198 -7.58 -25.29 29.35
N GLY A 199 -6.38 -24.76 29.63
CA GLY A 199 -5.63 -25.10 30.84
C GLY A 199 -6.35 -24.67 32.10
N MET A 200 -6.89 -23.45 32.14
CA MET A 200 -7.74 -23.02 33.25
C MET A 200 -8.97 -23.92 33.37
N HIS A 201 -9.69 -24.20 32.27
CA HIS A 201 -10.91 -25.00 32.33
C HIS A 201 -10.67 -26.39 32.92
N TYR A 202 -9.72 -27.15 32.35
CA TYR A 202 -9.47 -28.52 32.80
C TYR A 202 -8.87 -28.58 34.21
N LEU A 203 -8.01 -27.62 34.57
CA LEU A 203 -7.49 -27.53 35.93
C LEU A 203 -8.59 -27.16 36.93
N ALA A 204 -9.52 -26.28 36.56
CA ALA A 204 -10.65 -25.91 37.40
C ALA A 204 -11.67 -27.07 37.55
N MET A 205 -11.90 -27.85 36.50
CA MET A 205 -12.67 -29.10 36.58
C MET A 205 -11.99 -30.11 37.51
N TYR A 206 -10.67 -30.25 37.44
CA TYR A 206 -9.91 -31.10 38.36
C TYR A 206 -9.93 -30.59 39.82
N ALA A 207 -10.02 -29.26 40.01
CA ALA A 207 -10.19 -28.64 41.32
C ALA A 207 -11.60 -28.85 41.91
N THR A 208 -12.57 -29.22 41.08
CA THR A 208 -13.98 -29.35 41.45
C THR A 208 -14.31 -30.76 41.92
N VAL A 209 -14.99 -30.85 43.06
CA VAL A 209 -15.45 -32.10 43.65
C VAL A 209 -16.97 -32.09 43.71
N PHE A 210 -17.59 -33.03 43.00
CA PHE A 210 -19.03 -33.24 42.97
C PHE A 210 -19.41 -34.29 44.03
N ARG A 211 -20.34 -33.94 44.92
CA ARG A 211 -20.88 -34.84 45.94
C ARG A 211 -22.37 -35.03 45.73
N THR A 212 -22.84 -36.28 45.72
CA THR A 212 -24.28 -36.55 45.59
C THR A 212 -25.08 -35.82 46.65
N ALA A 213 -26.24 -35.30 46.26
CA ALA A 213 -27.14 -34.62 47.18
C ALA A 213 -28.57 -35.00 46.85
N THR A 214 -29.39 -35.23 47.88
CA THR A 214 -30.82 -35.52 47.78
C THR A 214 -31.63 -34.25 47.51
N LEU A 215 -31.23 -33.50 46.48
CA LEU A 215 -31.95 -32.32 46.01
C LEU A 215 -33.13 -32.75 45.13
N ARG A 216 -34.17 -31.91 45.05
CA ARG A 216 -35.32 -32.15 44.19
C ARG A 216 -34.84 -32.37 42.75
N PRO A 217 -35.25 -33.45 42.05
CA PRO A 217 -34.81 -33.71 40.69
C PRO A 217 -35.17 -32.51 39.81
N PRO A 218 -34.21 -31.89 39.10
CA PRO A 218 -34.57 -30.98 38.02
C PRO A 218 -35.41 -31.72 36.99
N ARG A 219 -36.29 -31.02 36.26
CA ARG A 219 -37.02 -31.63 35.14
C ARG A 219 -35.99 -31.97 34.06
N PHE A 220 -35.64 -33.25 33.97
CA PHE A 220 -34.66 -33.74 33.01
C PHE A 220 -35.25 -33.80 31.61
N SER A 221 -34.50 -33.32 30.62
CA SER A 221 -34.85 -33.36 29.20
C SER A 221 -33.59 -33.72 28.40
N GLU A 222 -33.59 -34.87 27.69
CA GLU A 222 -32.50 -35.24 26.76
C GLU A 222 -32.32 -34.20 25.64
N ILE A 223 -33.36 -33.40 25.37
CA ILE A 223 -33.38 -32.32 24.40
C ILE A 223 -32.34 -31.24 24.76
N ASP A 224 -32.01 -31.07 26.04
CA ASP A 224 -31.09 -30.01 26.50
C ASP A 224 -29.66 -30.20 25.96
N ASN A 225 -29.13 -31.43 25.98
CA ASN A 225 -27.80 -31.73 25.46
C ASN A 225 -27.73 -31.57 23.94
N ALA A 226 -28.77 -32.00 23.22
CA ALA A 226 -28.85 -31.87 21.77
C ALA A 226 -28.92 -30.39 21.35
N PHE A 227 -29.73 -29.59 22.05
CA PHE A 227 -29.83 -28.16 21.79
C PHE A 227 -28.51 -27.43 22.07
N LEU A 228 -27.83 -27.75 23.17
CA LEU A 228 -26.51 -27.19 23.47
C LEU A 228 -25.48 -27.57 22.38
N ALA A 229 -25.46 -28.82 21.93
CA ALA A 229 -24.57 -29.27 20.87
C ALA A 229 -24.82 -28.54 19.54
N ILE A 230 -26.09 -28.29 19.17
CA ILE A 230 -26.45 -27.49 18.00
C ILE A 230 -25.95 -26.05 18.17
N ALA A 231 -26.13 -25.44 19.34
CA ALA A 231 -25.67 -24.08 19.61
C ALA A 231 -24.13 -23.97 19.50
N ILE A 232 -23.39 -24.95 20.02
CA ILE A 232 -21.93 -25.05 19.87
C ILE A 232 -21.55 -25.18 18.39
N ALA A 233 -22.23 -26.04 17.63
CA ALA A 233 -21.97 -26.23 16.20
C ALA A 233 -22.19 -24.94 15.39
N VAL A 234 -23.26 -24.19 15.70
CA VAL A 234 -23.53 -22.88 15.11
C VAL A 234 -22.44 -21.88 15.48
N ALA A 235 -22.00 -21.83 16.74
CA ALA A 235 -20.91 -20.95 17.16
C ALA A 235 -19.59 -21.29 16.45
N ALA A 236 -19.25 -22.58 16.30
CA ALA A 236 -18.08 -23.03 15.56
C ALA A 236 -18.16 -22.63 14.07
N LEU A 237 -19.32 -22.78 13.44
CA LEU A 237 -19.55 -22.33 12.07
C LEU A 237 -19.37 -20.81 11.93
N LEU A 238 -19.89 -20.03 12.87
CA LEU A 238 -19.71 -18.58 12.90
C LEU A 238 -18.24 -18.19 13.04
N ILE A 239 -17.46 -18.88 13.87
CA ILE A 239 -16.02 -18.67 13.99
C ILE A 239 -15.32 -18.92 12.65
N ILE A 240 -15.68 -20.00 11.95
CA ILE A 240 -15.12 -20.31 10.62
C ILE A 240 -15.50 -19.23 9.60
N ILE A 241 -16.76 -18.78 9.58
CA ILE A 241 -17.21 -17.70 8.68
C ILE A 241 -16.43 -16.41 8.96
N LEU A 242 -16.27 -16.03 10.23
CA LEU A 242 -15.48 -14.87 10.63
C LEU A 242 -14.02 -15.01 10.21
N ALA A 243 -13.43 -16.20 10.33
CA ALA A 243 -12.06 -16.48 9.86
C ALA A 243 -11.91 -16.30 8.36
N LEU A 244 -12.87 -16.82 7.57
CA LEU A 244 -12.86 -16.69 6.12
C LEU A 244 -13.04 -15.23 5.69
N LEU A 245 -13.92 -14.48 6.34
CA LEU A 245 -14.10 -13.05 6.09
C LEU A 245 -12.84 -12.27 6.44
N ALA A 246 -12.24 -12.51 7.61
CA ALA A 246 -10.99 -11.90 8.03
C ALA A 246 -9.88 -12.12 7.00
N SER A 247 -9.72 -13.36 6.55
CA SER A 247 -8.74 -13.76 5.55
C SER A 247 -9.01 -13.13 4.18
N PHE A 248 -10.28 -13.02 3.78
CA PHE A 248 -10.67 -12.36 2.52
C PHE A 248 -10.37 -10.87 2.53
N PHE A 249 -10.75 -10.16 3.58
CA PHE A 249 -10.50 -8.73 3.72
C PHE A 249 -9.02 -8.43 3.93
N GLY A 250 -8.30 -9.26 4.69
CA GLY A 250 -6.86 -9.16 4.87
C GLY A 250 -6.12 -9.24 3.53
N ARG A 251 -6.42 -10.27 2.71
CA ARG A 251 -5.83 -10.39 1.36
C ARG A 251 -6.13 -9.19 0.46
N ARG A 252 -7.36 -8.67 0.50
CA ARG A 252 -7.74 -7.49 -0.29
C ARG A 252 -7.00 -6.24 0.14
N LEU A 253 -6.88 -6.00 1.45
CA LEU A 253 -6.19 -4.83 1.98
C LEU A 253 -4.70 -4.87 1.62
N SER A 254 -4.03 -6.02 1.77
CA SER A 254 -2.63 -6.18 1.38
C SER A 254 -2.42 -5.97 -0.13
N ALA A 255 -3.34 -6.44 -0.96
CA ALA A 255 -3.27 -6.23 -2.41
C ALA A 255 -3.42 -4.75 -2.79
N GLU A 256 -4.31 -4.02 -2.12
CA GLU A 256 -4.50 -2.58 -2.36
C GLU A 256 -3.26 -1.77 -1.93
N ILE A 257 -2.68 -2.08 -0.77
CA ILE A 257 -1.44 -1.44 -0.29
C ILE A 257 -0.29 -1.68 -1.30
N ALA A 258 -0.09 -2.93 -1.74
CA ALA A 258 0.93 -3.26 -2.73
C ALA A 258 0.71 -2.52 -4.07
N ARG A 259 -0.54 -2.33 -4.47
CA ARG A 259 -0.88 -1.55 -5.67
C ARG A 259 -0.53 -0.07 -5.52
N THR A 260 -0.85 0.53 -4.37
CA THR A 260 -0.50 1.93 -4.11
C THR A 260 1.01 2.16 -4.06
N ASP A 261 1.76 1.23 -3.46
CA ASP A 261 3.23 1.30 -3.42
C ASP A 261 3.83 1.14 -4.82
N ALA A 262 3.29 0.24 -5.64
CA ALA A 262 3.73 0.06 -7.02
C ALA A 262 3.46 1.30 -7.88
N LEU A 263 2.29 1.94 -7.72
CA LEU A 263 1.97 3.21 -8.40
C LEU A 263 2.94 4.32 -7.97
N ARG A 264 3.18 4.47 -6.67
CA ARG A 264 4.11 5.47 -6.14
C ARG A 264 5.54 5.26 -6.69
N GLN A 265 6.01 4.01 -6.76
CA GLN A 265 7.30 3.70 -7.36
C GLN A 265 7.35 4.02 -8.86
N SER A 266 6.24 3.78 -9.58
CA SER A 266 6.12 4.14 -10.99
C SER A 266 6.14 5.65 -11.21
N GLU A 267 5.45 6.42 -10.37
CA GLU A 267 5.46 7.89 -10.41
C GLU A 267 6.87 8.44 -10.20
N VAL A 268 7.56 8.00 -9.14
CA VAL A 268 8.95 8.41 -8.87
C VAL A 268 9.90 8.02 -10.01
N ARG A 269 9.69 6.85 -10.63
CA ARG A 269 10.48 6.43 -11.79
C ARG A 269 10.21 7.31 -13.00
N LEU A 270 8.94 7.62 -13.27
CA LEU A 270 8.55 8.45 -14.41
C LEU A 270 9.06 9.87 -14.24
N GLU A 271 8.98 10.44 -13.04
CA GLU A 271 9.51 11.77 -12.72
C GLU A 271 11.02 11.85 -13.00
N LYS A 272 11.80 10.84 -12.57
CA LYS A 272 13.23 10.75 -12.90
C LYS A 272 13.49 10.65 -14.39
N LEU A 273 12.72 9.83 -15.11
CA LEU A 273 12.88 9.67 -16.56
C LEU A 273 12.54 10.97 -17.29
N VAL A 274 11.47 11.66 -16.91
CA VAL A 274 11.10 12.95 -17.47
C VAL A 274 12.21 13.96 -17.21
N GLN A 275 12.70 14.08 -15.98
CA GLN A 275 13.79 14.99 -15.65
C GLN A 275 15.06 14.71 -16.48
N GLN A 276 15.45 13.43 -16.61
CA GLN A 276 16.60 13.05 -17.43
C GLN A 276 16.40 13.41 -18.90
N ARG A 277 15.22 13.11 -19.47
CA ARG A 277 14.92 13.45 -20.88
C ARG A 277 14.86 14.94 -21.12
N THR A 278 14.31 15.71 -20.19
CA THR A 278 14.31 17.18 -20.30
C THR A 278 15.74 17.71 -20.30
N GLN A 279 16.63 17.22 -19.44
CA GLN A 279 18.04 17.63 -19.42
C GLN A 279 18.79 17.25 -20.70
N GLU A 280 18.56 16.02 -21.22
CA GLU A 280 19.14 15.58 -22.49
C GLU A 280 18.69 16.49 -23.65
N LEU A 281 17.39 16.79 -23.73
CA LEU A 281 16.82 17.66 -24.76
C LEU A 281 17.29 19.11 -24.65
N GLU A 282 17.41 19.65 -23.44
CA GLU A 282 17.96 20.99 -23.21
C GLU A 282 19.42 21.08 -23.67
N ALA A 283 20.23 20.07 -23.36
CA ALA A 283 21.62 20.03 -23.81
C ALA A 283 21.74 19.90 -25.34
N GLU A 284 20.93 19.05 -25.96
CA GLU A 284 20.91 18.89 -27.42
C GLU A 284 20.45 20.17 -28.13
N GLN A 285 19.42 20.84 -27.61
CA GLN A 285 18.95 22.13 -28.10
C GLN A 285 20.05 23.19 -28.02
N GLN A 286 20.75 23.32 -26.89
CA GLN A 286 21.86 24.28 -26.74
C GLN A 286 22.99 24.02 -27.75
N ILE A 287 23.33 22.76 -27.98
CA ILE A 287 24.35 22.38 -28.98
C ILE A 287 23.88 22.75 -30.39
N SER A 288 22.62 22.48 -30.72
CA SER A 288 22.03 22.81 -32.03
C SER A 288 21.97 24.33 -32.26
N GLU A 289 21.57 25.09 -31.25
CA GLU A 289 21.53 26.56 -31.31
C GLU A 289 22.93 27.15 -31.49
N ALA A 290 23.91 26.69 -30.70
CA ALA A 290 25.29 27.13 -30.82
C ALA A 290 25.87 26.82 -32.22
N ALA A 291 25.57 25.64 -32.78
CA ALA A 291 25.99 25.28 -34.13
C ALA A 291 25.35 26.18 -35.20
N ASN A 292 24.06 26.52 -35.07
CA ASN A 292 23.37 27.44 -35.99
C ASN A 292 23.92 28.87 -35.91
N GLN A 293 24.20 29.35 -34.70
CA GLN A 293 24.83 30.66 -34.50
C GLN A 293 26.22 30.70 -35.14
N ALA A 294 27.06 29.69 -34.90
CA ALA A 294 28.39 29.59 -35.49
C ALA A 294 28.34 29.51 -37.03
N LYS A 295 27.37 28.78 -37.62
CA LYS A 295 27.13 28.74 -39.07
C LYS A 295 26.85 30.16 -39.60
N THR A 296 25.99 30.90 -38.94
CA THR A 296 25.58 32.25 -39.37
C THR A 296 26.74 33.24 -39.27
N GLU A 297 27.49 33.22 -38.16
CA GLU A 297 28.67 34.06 -37.96
C GLU A 297 29.75 33.79 -39.01
N PHE A 298 30.03 32.51 -39.28
CA PHE A 298 30.98 32.11 -40.31
C PHE A 298 30.59 32.63 -41.70
N LEU A 299 29.32 32.50 -42.09
CA LEU A 299 28.85 32.96 -43.41
C LEU A 299 28.89 34.48 -43.54
N SER A 300 28.53 35.21 -42.48
CA SER A 300 28.66 36.67 -42.45
C SER A 300 30.11 37.11 -42.60
N TYR A 301 31.01 36.50 -41.82
CA TYR A 301 32.45 36.78 -41.88
C TYR A 301 33.04 36.52 -43.28
N ILE A 302 32.80 35.33 -43.84
CA ILE A 302 33.31 34.96 -45.17
C ILE A 302 32.73 35.86 -46.26
N SER A 303 31.45 36.26 -46.16
CA SER A 303 30.83 37.17 -47.13
C SER A 303 31.55 38.52 -47.18
N HIS A 304 31.86 39.10 -46.01
CA HIS A 304 32.63 40.35 -45.93
C HIS A 304 34.06 40.22 -46.47
N GLU A 305 34.77 39.15 -46.09
CA GLU A 305 36.15 38.91 -46.50
C GLU A 305 36.27 38.58 -48.00
N LEU A 306 35.26 37.97 -48.62
CA LEU A 306 35.23 37.72 -50.06
C LEU A 306 34.80 38.95 -50.87
N ARG A 307 33.90 39.78 -50.32
CA ARG A 307 33.40 40.98 -51.01
C ARG A 307 34.50 41.98 -51.34
N THR A 308 35.41 42.21 -50.39
CA THR A 308 36.51 43.18 -50.53
C THR A 308 37.48 42.87 -51.68
N PRO A 309 38.05 41.65 -51.80
CA PRO A 309 38.90 41.30 -52.93
C PRO A 309 38.12 41.20 -54.24
N LEU A 310 36.87 40.70 -54.24
CA LEU A 310 36.02 40.68 -55.44
C LEU A 310 35.73 42.08 -55.98
N ALA A 311 35.38 43.02 -55.09
CA ALA A 311 35.16 44.42 -55.46
C ALA A 311 36.41 45.04 -56.09
N SER A 312 37.59 44.66 -55.59
CA SER A 312 38.87 45.10 -56.16
C SER A 312 39.10 44.52 -57.56
N VAL A 313 38.89 43.21 -57.75
CA VAL A 313 39.01 42.54 -59.06
C VAL A 313 38.03 43.14 -60.08
N ILE A 314 36.78 43.39 -59.69
CA ILE A 314 35.76 44.00 -60.55
C ILE A 314 36.10 45.46 -60.87
N SER A 315 36.62 46.22 -59.91
CA SER A 315 37.04 47.61 -60.14
C SER A 315 38.21 47.67 -61.12
N PHE A 316 39.24 46.85 -60.92
CA PHE A 316 40.38 46.79 -61.84
C PHE A 316 39.99 46.28 -63.23
N SER A 317 39.09 45.28 -63.32
CA SER A 317 38.58 44.82 -64.62
C SER A 317 37.79 45.93 -65.32
N LYS A 318 36.97 46.70 -64.60
CA LYS A 318 36.24 47.86 -65.14
C LYS A 318 37.17 48.97 -65.63
N ILE A 319 38.24 49.27 -64.90
CA ILE A 319 39.27 50.24 -65.32
C ILE A 319 39.99 49.77 -66.59
N LEU A 320 40.33 48.48 -66.68
CA LEU A 320 40.94 47.90 -67.88
C LEU A 320 39.99 47.95 -69.08
N GLN A 321 38.70 47.68 -68.86
CA GLN A 321 37.66 47.75 -69.89
C GLN A 321 37.45 49.18 -70.41
N GLN A 322 37.62 50.20 -69.56
CA GLN A 322 37.58 51.62 -69.94
C GLN A 322 38.80 52.07 -70.75
N GLN A 323 39.82 51.21 -70.90
CA GLN A 323 41.06 51.47 -71.66
C GLN A 323 41.83 52.71 -71.16
N THR A 324 41.65 53.10 -69.89
CA THR A 324 42.23 54.31 -69.27
C THR A 324 43.76 54.36 -69.30
N PHE A 325 44.42 53.20 -69.33
CA PHE A 325 45.88 53.07 -69.35
C PHE A 325 46.44 52.50 -70.67
N GLY A 326 45.61 52.30 -71.70
CA GLY A 326 46.00 51.76 -73.01
C GLY A 326 44.94 50.89 -73.68
N THR A 327 45.08 50.64 -74.99
CA THR A 327 44.14 49.82 -75.78
C THR A 327 44.32 48.33 -75.52
N LEU A 328 43.22 47.61 -75.30
CA LEU A 328 43.22 46.14 -75.17
C LEU A 328 43.12 45.49 -76.56
N ASN A 329 43.77 44.33 -76.73
CA ASN A 329 43.50 43.49 -77.90
C ASN A 329 42.20 42.67 -77.72
N LEU A 330 41.67 42.12 -78.80
CA LEU A 330 40.41 41.36 -78.81
C LEU A 330 40.32 40.26 -77.74
N LYS A 331 41.41 39.49 -77.53
CA LYS A 331 41.43 38.42 -76.51
C LYS A 331 41.47 38.98 -75.09
N GLN A 332 42.24 40.04 -74.85
CA GLN A 332 42.29 40.71 -73.55
C GLN A 332 40.94 41.32 -73.17
N GLN A 333 40.24 41.92 -74.13
CA GLN A 333 38.91 42.48 -73.93
C GLN A 333 37.90 41.40 -73.52
N GLN A 334 37.90 40.26 -74.22
CA GLN A 334 37.07 39.10 -73.85
C GLN A 334 37.38 38.57 -72.45
N TYR A 335 38.65 38.45 -72.07
CA TYR A 335 39.00 37.98 -70.72
C TYR A 335 38.59 38.95 -69.62
N VAL A 336 38.76 40.26 -69.83
CA VAL A 336 38.34 41.29 -68.86
C VAL A 336 36.82 41.26 -68.65
N GLU A 337 36.05 41.09 -69.73
CA GLU A 337 34.58 40.95 -69.68
C GLU A 337 34.14 39.68 -68.93
N ILE A 338 34.81 38.55 -69.15
CA ILE A 338 34.55 37.31 -68.41
C ILE A 338 34.88 37.48 -66.93
N ILE A 339 36.02 38.09 -66.59
CA ILE A 339 36.41 38.32 -65.19
C ILE A 339 35.40 39.23 -64.48
N GLN A 340 34.95 40.29 -65.15
CA GLN A 340 33.98 41.23 -64.62
C GLN A 340 32.61 40.57 -64.38
N SER A 341 32.06 39.90 -65.40
CA SER A 341 30.76 39.22 -65.29
C SER A 341 30.77 38.09 -64.27
N SER A 342 31.83 37.28 -64.25
CA SER A 342 32.00 36.20 -63.26
C SER A 342 32.16 36.74 -61.83
N GLY A 343 32.90 37.84 -61.65
CA GLY A 343 33.06 38.48 -60.35
C GLY A 343 31.74 39.08 -59.83
N GLN A 344 30.97 39.72 -60.71
CA GLN A 344 29.67 40.29 -60.36
C GLN A 344 28.67 39.19 -59.96
N TYR A 345 28.61 38.10 -60.72
CA TYR A 345 27.77 36.95 -60.41
C TYR A 345 28.14 36.28 -59.08
N LEU A 346 29.43 36.14 -58.78
CA LEU A 346 29.88 35.56 -57.50
C LEU A 346 29.50 36.45 -56.30
N LEU A 347 29.55 37.78 -56.44
CA LEU A 347 29.08 38.69 -55.40
C LEU A 347 27.59 38.58 -55.11
N GLU A 348 26.77 38.45 -56.17
CA GLU A 348 25.32 38.26 -56.06
C GLU A 348 25.00 36.94 -55.35
N LEU A 349 25.62 35.84 -55.79
CA LEU A 349 25.42 34.51 -55.19
C LEU A 349 25.84 34.45 -53.71
N ILE A 350 26.94 35.12 -53.34
CA ILE A 350 27.38 35.21 -51.94
C ILE A 350 26.42 36.06 -51.12
N GLY A 351 25.83 37.11 -51.71
CA GLY A 351 24.79 37.92 -51.09
C GLY A 351 23.55 37.09 -50.77
N ASP A 352 23.01 36.41 -51.78
CA ASP A 352 21.81 35.58 -51.65
C ASP A 352 21.96 34.48 -50.58
N LEU A 353 23.14 33.85 -50.51
CA LEU A 353 23.43 32.82 -49.51
C LEU A 353 23.51 33.36 -48.08
N LEU A 354 24.03 34.60 -47.91
CA LEU A 354 24.04 35.28 -46.63
C LEU A 354 22.62 35.65 -46.19
N ASP A 355 21.83 36.22 -47.10
CA ASP A 355 20.47 36.65 -46.82
C ASP A 355 19.59 35.45 -46.44
N LEU A 356 19.70 34.34 -47.18
CA LEU A 356 19.04 33.08 -46.81
C LEU A 356 19.43 32.60 -45.40
N SER A 357 20.71 32.71 -45.04
CA SER A 357 21.19 32.27 -43.72
C SER A 357 20.69 33.16 -42.58
N LYS A 358 20.53 34.47 -42.81
CA LYS A 358 19.92 35.39 -41.84
C LYS A 358 18.43 35.12 -41.65
N ILE A 359 17.72 34.80 -42.73
CA ILE A 359 16.31 34.40 -42.69
C ILE A 359 16.14 33.11 -41.86
N GLU A 360 16.96 32.07 -42.12
CA GLU A 360 16.94 30.81 -41.35
C GLU A 360 17.23 31.03 -39.85
N ALA A 361 18.08 32.01 -39.52
CA ALA A 361 18.44 32.36 -38.15
C ALA A 361 17.44 33.33 -37.47
N GLY A 362 16.41 33.81 -38.17
CA GLY A 362 15.44 34.79 -37.66
C GLY A 362 16.03 36.18 -37.38
N GLN A 363 17.14 36.53 -38.04
CA GLN A 363 17.86 37.81 -37.85
C GLN A 363 17.46 38.90 -38.86
N GLU A 364 16.43 38.65 -39.67
CA GLU A 364 15.85 39.63 -40.60
C GLU A 364 14.67 40.36 -39.92
N GLU A 365 14.91 41.59 -39.46
CA GLU A 365 13.83 42.48 -39.03
C GLU A 365 13.22 43.19 -40.24
N LEU A 366 11.92 42.95 -40.48
CA LEU A 366 11.19 43.61 -41.56
C LEU A 366 10.90 45.07 -41.20
N ALA A 367 11.48 46.00 -41.96
CA ALA A 367 11.11 47.42 -41.91
C ALA A 367 9.83 47.65 -42.75
N LEU A 368 8.70 47.78 -42.08
CA LEU A 368 7.42 48.06 -42.73
C LEU A 368 7.30 49.54 -43.07
N GLU A 369 7.31 49.87 -44.36
CA GLU A 369 7.13 51.24 -44.87
C GLU A 369 5.92 51.32 -45.81
N THR A 370 5.33 52.51 -45.92
CA THR A 370 4.23 52.76 -46.88
C THR A 370 4.84 53.03 -48.26
N VAL A 371 4.60 52.14 -49.21
CA VAL A 371 5.19 52.21 -50.55
C VAL A 371 4.09 52.44 -51.61
N ALA A 372 4.33 53.35 -52.55
CA ALA A 372 3.44 53.56 -53.69
C ALA A 372 3.59 52.40 -54.69
N ILE A 373 2.56 51.54 -54.79
CA ILE A 373 2.59 50.33 -55.64
C ILE A 373 2.86 50.67 -57.10
N GLU A 374 2.30 51.78 -57.60
CA GLU A 374 2.48 52.23 -58.98
C GLU A 374 3.96 52.53 -59.29
N GLU A 375 4.66 53.23 -58.40
CA GLU A 375 6.08 53.54 -58.54
C GLU A 375 6.96 52.29 -58.46
N MET A 376 6.61 51.36 -57.56
CA MET A 376 7.34 50.09 -57.41
C MET A 376 7.19 49.20 -58.65
N CYS A 377 5.97 49.08 -59.19
CA CYS A 377 5.73 48.35 -60.43
C CYS A 377 6.47 48.99 -61.60
N GLN A 378 6.43 50.32 -61.74
CA GLN A 378 7.15 51.04 -62.78
C GLN A 378 8.65 50.79 -62.71
N ALA A 379 9.24 50.82 -61.51
CA ALA A 379 10.66 50.55 -61.29
C ALA A 379 11.06 49.12 -61.69
N VAL A 380 10.22 48.12 -61.38
CA VAL A 380 10.46 46.72 -61.79
C VAL A 380 10.34 46.56 -63.32
N PHE A 381 9.35 47.21 -63.95
CA PHE A 381 9.21 47.20 -65.40
C PHE A 381 10.41 47.85 -66.11
N ASP A 382 10.88 48.98 -65.60
CA ASP A 382 12.05 49.68 -66.14
C ASP A 382 13.34 48.86 -65.97
N LEU A 383 13.47 48.12 -64.86
CA LEU A 383 14.60 47.22 -64.63
C LEU A 383 14.61 46.05 -65.62
N GLY A 384 13.46 45.40 -65.82
CA GLY A 384 13.30 44.28 -66.77
C GLY A 384 13.48 44.70 -68.23
N ALA A 385 13.07 45.92 -68.58
CA ALA A 385 13.30 46.48 -69.92
C ALA A 385 14.79 46.73 -70.22
N ARG A 386 15.59 47.08 -69.20
CA ARG A 386 17.03 47.33 -69.34
C ARG A 386 17.85 46.04 -69.48
N THR A 387 17.50 44.97 -68.77
CA THR A 387 18.16 43.66 -68.93
C THR A 387 17.83 43.00 -70.27
N SER A 388 16.63 43.25 -70.81
CA SER A 388 16.26 42.82 -72.18
C SER A 388 17.09 43.51 -73.28
N GLN A 389 17.74 44.65 -73.02
CA GLN A 389 18.56 45.36 -74.00
C GLN A 389 19.99 44.80 -74.13
N TYR A 390 20.49 44.06 -73.13
CA TYR A 390 21.82 43.43 -73.15
C TYR A 390 21.81 41.95 -73.60
N ALA A 391 20.63 41.32 -73.72
CA ALA A 391 20.46 39.92 -74.11
C ALA A 391 20.34 39.69 -75.63
N GLN A 392 20.78 40.64 -76.47
CA GLN A 392 20.94 40.39 -77.90
C GLN A 392 22.35 39.84 -78.17
N PRO A 393 22.50 38.60 -78.68
CA PRO A 393 23.79 38.12 -79.14
C PRO A 393 24.19 38.93 -80.38
N SER A 394 25.41 39.49 -80.36
CA SER A 394 26.02 40.10 -81.53
C SER A 394 26.12 39.08 -82.66
N ALA A 395 25.36 39.29 -83.72
CA ALA A 395 25.56 38.68 -85.04
C ALA A 395 26.36 39.64 -85.93
#